data_AF-A0A538N9T0-F1
#
_entry.id   AF-A0A538N9T0-F1
#
_cell.length_a   1.000
_cell.length_b   1.000
_cell.length_c   1.000
_cell.angle_alpha   90.00
_cell.angle_beta   90.00
_cell.angle_gamma   90.00
#
_symmetry.space_group_name_H-M   'P 1'
#
loop_
_entity.id
_entity.type
_entity.pdbx_description
1 polymer ?
#
loop_
_entity_poly.entity_id
_entity_poly.type
_entity_poly.pdbx_seq_one_letter_code
_entity_poly.pdbx_strand_id
1 'polypeptide(L)'
;MADIDSFETCPTDIVHASPERVWELLTVPARLDGWLGVKVIEAPAHNLAVGDRLVFGPAPGLRLSWQVLSVEPPRTLELDVKAPFGIRNHEVVVVSPVGTDSCRVTFN
;
A
#
# COMPACT_ATOMS: atom_id res chain seq x y z
N MET A 1 24.34 21.01 -2.87
CA MET A 1 23.31 20.33 -3.69
C MET A 1 23.61 18.85 -3.51
N ALA A 2 22.96 18.22 -2.53
CA ALA A 2 23.19 16.81 -2.21
C ALA A 2 22.23 15.99 -3.06
N ASP A 3 22.78 15.12 -3.91
CA ASP A 3 22.00 14.06 -4.55
C ASP A 3 21.38 13.20 -3.43
N ILE A 4 20.06 13.19 -3.39
CA ILE A 4 19.31 12.26 -2.57
C ILE A 4 19.29 10.98 -3.39
N ASP A 5 20.15 10.01 -3.04
CA ASP A 5 20.11 8.67 -3.63
C ASP A 5 18.72 8.06 -3.37
N SER A 6 17.86 8.11 -4.39
CA SER A 6 16.59 7.41 -4.43
C SER A 6 16.85 5.94 -4.73
N PHE A 7 16.65 5.06 -3.76
CA PHE A 7 16.65 3.62 -3.99
C PHE A 7 15.29 3.21 -4.57
N GLU A 8 15.21 3.11 -5.90
CA GLU A 8 14.07 2.48 -6.56
C GLU A 8 14.22 0.97 -6.48
N THR A 9 13.46 0.34 -5.60
CA THR A 9 13.17 -1.08 -5.72
C THR A 9 11.98 -1.19 -6.66
N CYS A 10 12.02 -2.10 -7.64
CA CYS A 10 10.82 -2.47 -8.41
C CYS A 10 10.24 -3.81 -7.89
N PRO A 11 9.75 -3.93 -6.64
CA PRO A 11 9.04 -5.13 -6.24
C PRO A 11 7.87 -5.31 -7.20
N THR A 12 7.92 -6.41 -7.93
CA THR A 12 6.86 -6.81 -8.84
C THR A 12 6.65 -8.29 -8.66
N ASP A 13 5.39 -8.70 -8.56
CA ASP A 13 5.04 -10.10 -8.46
C ASP A 13 3.82 -10.42 -9.33
N ILE A 14 3.70 -11.70 -9.73
CA ILE A 14 2.51 -12.24 -10.37
C ILE A 14 1.68 -12.93 -9.30
N VAL A 15 0.53 -12.36 -8.98
CA VAL A 15 -0.42 -12.92 -8.03
C VAL A 15 -1.45 -13.76 -8.78
N HIS A 16 -1.61 -15.01 -8.37
CA HIS A 16 -2.65 -15.92 -8.89
C HIS A 16 -4.03 -15.62 -8.27
N ALA A 17 -4.51 -14.40 -8.50
CA ALA A 17 -5.85 -13.95 -8.14
C ALA A 17 -6.32 -12.87 -9.13
N SER A 18 -7.63 -12.64 -9.19
CA SER A 18 -8.17 -11.55 -10.02
C SER A 18 -7.72 -10.17 -9.48
N PRO A 19 -7.62 -9.14 -10.35
CA PRO A 19 -7.32 -7.76 -9.93
C PRO A 19 -8.24 -7.26 -8.81
N GLU A 20 -9.53 -7.57 -8.87
CA GLU A 20 -10.53 -7.16 -7.87
C GLU A 20 -10.22 -7.75 -6.52
N ARG A 21 -9.81 -9.02 -6.47
CA ARG A 21 -9.48 -9.69 -5.22
C ARG A 21 -8.23 -9.10 -4.56
N VAL A 22 -7.21 -8.80 -5.37
CA VAL A 22 -6.00 -8.10 -4.89
C VAL A 22 -6.37 -6.70 -4.42
N TRP A 23 -7.20 -5.98 -5.17
CA TRP A 23 -7.63 -4.63 -4.84
C TRP A 23 -8.36 -4.55 -3.50
N GLU A 24 -9.23 -5.52 -3.19
CA GLU A 24 -9.88 -5.61 -1.88
C GLU A 24 -8.86 -5.73 -0.74
N LEU A 25 -7.79 -6.52 -0.91
CA LEU A 25 -6.75 -6.67 0.10
C LEU A 25 -5.97 -5.37 0.31
N LEU A 26 -5.76 -4.60 -0.76
CA LEU A 26 -5.04 -3.33 -0.70
C LEU A 26 -5.87 -2.17 -0.13
N THR A 27 -7.20 -2.18 -0.31
CA THR A 27 -8.04 -0.99 -0.07
C THR A 27 -9.14 -1.15 0.98
N VAL A 28 -9.35 -2.36 1.52
CA VAL A 28 -10.31 -2.58 2.61
C VAL A 28 -9.56 -2.62 3.94
N PRO A 29 -9.71 -1.63 4.84
CA PRO A 29 -8.96 -1.57 6.10
C PRO A 29 -9.05 -2.83 6.96
N ALA A 30 -10.23 -3.46 7.01
CA ALA A 30 -10.47 -4.69 7.75
C ALA A 30 -9.73 -5.93 7.20
N ARG A 31 -9.02 -5.80 6.07
CA ARG A 31 -8.18 -6.85 5.48
C ARG A 31 -6.69 -6.59 5.67
N LEU A 32 -6.30 -5.37 6.02
CA LEU A 32 -4.90 -4.93 6.01
C LEU A 32 -4.04 -5.63 7.07
N ASP A 33 -4.57 -5.82 8.28
CA ASP A 33 -3.88 -6.51 9.36
C ASP A 33 -3.50 -7.95 9.00
N GLY A 34 -4.40 -8.65 8.29
CA GLY A 34 -4.23 -10.04 7.91
C GLY A 34 -3.09 -10.30 6.92
N TRP A 35 -2.79 -9.36 6.01
CA TRP A 35 -1.75 -9.58 5.00
C TRP A 35 -0.48 -8.76 5.25
N LEU A 36 -0.57 -7.55 5.83
CA LEU A 36 0.62 -6.75 6.11
C LEU A 36 1.46 -7.31 7.27
N GLY A 37 0.89 -8.18 8.10
CA GLY A 37 1.57 -8.69 9.29
C GLY A 37 1.86 -7.61 10.34
N VAL A 38 1.17 -6.47 10.28
CA VAL A 38 1.29 -5.36 11.23
C VAL A 38 -0.05 -5.08 11.91
N LYS A 39 0.01 -4.57 13.14
CA LYS A 39 -1.21 -4.15 13.85
C LYS A 39 -1.75 -2.85 13.24
N VAL A 40 -3.01 -2.84 12.81
CA VAL A 40 -3.72 -1.59 12.49
C VAL A 40 -4.08 -0.88 13.80
N ILE A 41 -3.66 0.37 13.95
CA ILE A 41 -3.94 1.22 15.12
C ILE A 41 -5.09 2.17 14.83
N GLU A 42 -5.08 2.77 13.64
CA GLU A 42 -6.07 3.74 13.18
C GLU A 42 -6.31 3.49 11.69
N ALA A 43 -7.58 3.38 11.30
CA ALA A 43 -7.98 3.27 9.90
C ALA A 43 -9.45 3.69 9.74
N PRO A 44 -9.87 4.14 8.55
CA PRO A 44 -11.26 4.46 8.28
C PRO A 44 -12.15 3.21 8.37
N ALA A 45 -13.43 3.41 8.66
CA ALA A 45 -14.44 2.34 8.68
C ALA A 45 -15.03 2.03 7.29
N HIS A 46 -14.51 2.69 6.25
CA HIS A 46 -14.89 2.50 4.85
C HIS A 46 -13.67 2.09 4.03
N ASN A 47 -13.91 1.71 2.77
CA ASN A 47 -12.82 1.49 1.81
C ASN A 47 -11.99 2.77 1.66
N LEU A 48 -10.70 2.61 1.39
CA LEU A 48 -9.80 3.75 1.27
C LEU A 48 -10.28 4.75 0.23
N ALA A 49 -10.26 6.02 0.62
CA ALA A 49 -10.54 7.17 -0.20
C ALA A 49 -9.38 8.17 -0.14
N VAL A 50 -9.28 9.02 -1.15
CA VAL A 50 -8.27 10.09 -1.20
C VAL A 50 -8.39 10.97 0.04
N GLY A 51 -7.26 11.25 0.68
CA GLY A 51 -7.20 12.04 1.92
C GLY A 51 -7.24 11.20 3.19
N ASP A 52 -7.60 9.91 3.12
CA ASP A 52 -7.58 9.03 4.28
C ASP A 52 -6.17 8.86 4.86
N ARG A 53 -6.12 8.70 6.19
CA ARG A 53 -4.90 8.43 6.93
C ARG A 53 -5.04 7.13 7.70
N LEU A 54 -4.00 6.29 7.64
CA LEU A 54 -3.89 5.07 8.44
C LEU A 54 -2.65 5.11 9.31
N VAL A 55 -2.72 4.43 10.45
CA VAL A 55 -1.60 4.25 11.37
C VAL A 55 -1.46 2.77 11.73
N PHE A 56 -0.24 2.28 11.67
CA PHE A 56 0.13 0.90 11.94
C PHE A 56 1.22 0.83 13.01
N GLY A 57 1.22 -0.26 13.77
CA GLY A 57 2.24 -0.61 14.74
C GLY A 57 3.02 -1.84 14.28
N PRO A 58 4.17 -1.68 13.59
CA PRO A 58 4.97 -2.81 13.13
C PRO A 58 5.75 -3.50 14.27
N ALA A 59 6.01 -2.78 15.36
CA ALA A 59 6.65 -3.30 16.57
C ALA A 59 6.31 -2.42 17.79
N PRO A 60 6.52 -2.88 19.03
CA PRO A 60 6.30 -2.07 20.23
C PRO A 60 7.06 -0.74 20.18
N GLY A 61 6.34 0.37 20.38
CA GLY A 61 6.91 1.73 20.37
C GLY A 61 7.12 2.33 18.98
N LEU A 62 6.97 1.55 17.89
CA LEU A 62 7.08 2.05 16.52
C LEU A 62 5.71 2.37 15.93
N ARG A 63 5.68 3.41 15.08
CA ARG A 63 4.50 3.78 14.29
C ARG A 63 4.90 4.02 12.84
N LEU A 64 4.06 3.52 11.96
CA LEU A 64 4.09 3.78 10.52
C LEU A 64 2.75 4.39 10.13
N SER A 65 2.74 5.36 9.22
CA SER A 65 1.49 5.96 8.73
C SER A 65 1.43 5.99 7.23
N TRP A 66 0.25 5.77 6.69
CA TRP A 66 -0.06 5.97 5.28
C TRP A 66 -0.97 7.18 5.13
N GLN A 67 -0.72 7.96 4.09
CA GLN A 67 -1.61 8.99 3.60
C GLN A 67 -2.05 8.59 2.19
N VAL A 68 -3.35 8.47 1.95
CA VAL A 68 -3.89 8.11 0.64
C VAL A 68 -3.91 9.34 -0.26
N LEU A 69 -3.24 9.27 -1.41
CA LEU A 69 -3.11 10.36 -2.38
C LEU A 69 -3.99 10.14 -3.61
N SER A 70 -4.08 8.91 -4.12
CA SER A 70 -4.92 8.54 -5.25
C SER A 70 -5.50 7.13 -5.09
N VAL A 71 -6.72 6.93 -5.58
CA VAL A 71 -7.42 5.64 -5.58
C VAL A 71 -8.14 5.48 -6.91
N GLU A 72 -7.63 4.61 -7.78
CA GLU A 72 -8.21 4.28 -9.08
C GLU A 72 -8.53 2.78 -9.18
N PRO A 73 -9.73 2.33 -8.75
CA PRO A 73 -10.04 0.91 -8.72
C PRO A 73 -10.11 0.25 -10.11
N PRO A 74 -9.72 -1.03 -10.24
CA PRO A 74 -8.85 -1.82 -9.36
C PRO A 74 -7.36 -1.72 -9.80
N ARG A 75 -6.91 -0.55 -10.24
CA ARG A 75 -5.67 -0.34 -11.01
C ARG A 75 -4.54 0.32 -10.23
N THR A 76 -4.79 1.45 -9.56
CA THR A 76 -3.71 2.28 -9.02
C THR A 76 -4.05 2.82 -7.63
N LEU A 77 -3.20 2.54 -6.64
CA LEU A 77 -3.26 3.11 -5.30
C LEU A 77 -1.97 3.88 -5.02
N GLU A 78 -2.09 5.16 -4.70
CA GLU A 78 -0.93 6.02 -4.41
C GLU A 78 -0.95 6.45 -2.94
N LEU A 79 0.19 6.27 -2.27
CA LEU A 79 0.34 6.49 -0.84
C LEU A 79 1.61 7.27 -0.53
N ASP A 80 1.51 8.18 0.43
CA ASP A 80 2.67 8.68 1.15
C ASP A 80 2.85 7.89 2.45
N VAL A 81 3.94 7.14 2.54
CA VAL A 81 4.29 6.33 3.71
C VAL A 81 5.34 7.06 4.55
N LYS A 82 5.08 7.16 5.85
CA LYS A 82 6.05 7.67 6.83
C LYS A 82 6.33 6.59 7.86
N ALA A 83 7.61 6.28 8.02
CA ALA A 83 8.11 5.28 8.97
C ALA A 83 9.07 5.94 9.98
N PRO A 84 9.47 5.22 11.05
CA PRO A 84 10.43 5.74 12.03
C PRO A 84 11.76 6.17 11.39
N PHE A 85 12.55 6.93 12.16
CA PHE A 85 13.90 7.39 11.78
C PHE A 85 13.95 8.33 10.57
N GLY A 86 12.84 9.01 10.26
CA GLY A 86 12.76 9.98 9.17
C GLY A 86 12.54 9.35 7.79
N ILE A 87 12.31 8.04 7.72
CA ILE A 87 12.05 7.32 6.48
C ILE A 87 10.71 7.78 5.88
N ARG A 88 10.75 8.11 4.59
CA ARG A 88 9.60 8.45 3.77
C ARG A 88 9.65 7.62 2.49
N ASN A 89 8.51 7.07 2.10
CA ASN A 89 8.36 6.39 0.83
C ASN A 89 7.12 6.96 0.13
N HIS A 90 7.28 7.35 -1.13
CA HIS A 90 6.17 7.68 -1.99
C HIS A 90 5.89 6.42 -2.79
N GLU A 91 4.74 5.80 -2.55
CA GLU A 91 4.45 4.45 -3.01
C GLU A 91 3.31 4.48 -4.03
N VAL A 92 3.56 3.93 -5.22
CA VAL A 92 2.56 3.74 -6.27
C VAL A 92 2.36 2.26 -6.53
N VAL A 93 1.26 1.71 -6.01
CA VAL A 93 0.87 0.32 -6.23
C VAL A 93 0.02 0.22 -7.50
N VAL A 94 0.50 -0.54 -8.48
CA VAL A 94 -0.18 -0.79 -9.75
C VAL A 94 -0.57 -2.26 -9.87
N VAL A 95 -1.86 -2.51 -10.09
CA VAL A 95 -2.44 -3.84 -10.34
C VAL A 95 -2.83 -3.93 -11.82
N SER A 96 -2.16 -4.83 -12.55
CA SER A 96 -2.38 -5.06 -13.99
C SER A 96 -2.87 -6.48 -14.24
N PRO A 97 -3.99 -6.72 -14.95
CA PRO A 97 -4.42 -8.07 -15.27
C PRO A 97 -3.40 -8.82 -16.14
N VAL A 98 -3.23 -10.11 -15.86
CA VAL A 98 -2.43 -11.05 -16.66
C VAL A 98 -3.31 -12.28 -16.88
N GLY A 99 -4.17 -12.23 -17.89
CA GLY A 99 -5.20 -13.26 -18.10
C GLY A 99 -6.45 -13.05 -17.25
N THR A 100 -7.23 -14.11 -17.04
CA THR A 100 -8.53 -14.06 -16.33
C THR A 100 -8.40 -14.14 -14.81
N ASP A 101 -7.45 -14.93 -14.31
CA ASP A 101 -7.37 -15.30 -12.88
C ASP A 101 -6.01 -14.97 -12.25
N SER A 102 -5.22 -14.11 -12.90
CA SER A 102 -3.96 -13.60 -12.36
C SER A 102 -3.75 -12.13 -12.69
N CYS A 103 -2.96 -11.46 -11.87
CA CYS A 103 -2.56 -10.09 -12.09
C CYS A 103 -1.10 -9.89 -11.69
N ARG A 104 -0.47 -8.89 -12.27
CA ARG A 104 0.82 -8.35 -11.85
C ARG A 104 0.57 -7.22 -10.87
N VAL A 105 1.25 -7.25 -9.73
CA VAL A 105 1.28 -6.16 -8.76
C VAL A 105 2.67 -5.57 -8.76
N THR A 106 2.77 -4.27 -8.96
CA THR A 106 4.03 -3.52 -8.95
C THR A 106 3.96 -2.43 -7.89
N PHE A 107 5.05 -2.28 -7.15
CA PHE A 107 5.29 -1.27 -6.11
C PHE A 107 6.39 -0.34 -6.66
N ASN A 108 6.19 0.97 -6.64
CA ASN A 108 7.14 1.97 -7.16
C ASN A 108 7.33 3.11 -6.17
#